data_AF-A0A3M7FNI8-F1
#
_entry.id   AF-A0A3M7FNI8-F1
#
_cell.length_a   1.000
_cell.length_b   1.000
_cell.length_c   1.000
_cell.angle_alpha   90.00
_cell.angle_beta   90.00
_cell.angle_gamma   90.00
#
_symmetry.space_group_name_H-M   'P 1'
#
loop_
_entity.id
_entity.type
_entity.pdbx_description
1 polymer ?
#
loop_
_entity_poly.entity_id
_entity_poly.type
_entity_poly.pdbx_seq_one_letter_code
_entity_poly.pdbx_strand_id
1 'polypeptide(L)'
;MDPPQSAAAAASANKPRLTEAQKKQNHIISEQKRREAIRKGFDRLSQLVPGMGGQGRSEAMVLSATVEFMKVQIKRKEELRKLAAEKGMSNAEFEKVYEDAAKSLNEAGIAGPSSAGGAGTGGGAAAGGEEEGGGDKK
;
A
#
# COMPACT_ATOMS: atom_id res chain seq x y z
N MET A 1 11.35 -16.82 -50.00
CA MET A 1 11.86 -16.00 -48.89
C MET A 1 10.73 -15.89 -47.88
N ASP A 2 10.57 -16.92 -47.06
CA ASP A 2 9.60 -16.93 -45.96
C ASP A 2 10.28 -16.42 -44.68
N PRO A 3 9.67 -15.49 -43.93
CA PRO A 3 10.26 -15.01 -42.69
C PRO A 3 10.13 -16.06 -41.57
N PRO A 4 11.14 -16.22 -40.69
CA PRO A 4 11.02 -17.12 -39.54
C PRO A 4 10.06 -16.55 -38.50
N GLN A 5 9.08 -17.36 -38.12
CA GLN A 5 8.08 -17.07 -37.11
C GLN A 5 8.70 -16.93 -35.71
N SER A 6 8.00 -16.12 -34.91
CA SER A 6 8.34 -15.57 -33.61
C SER A 6 8.88 -16.57 -32.57
N ALA A 7 10.11 -16.34 -32.12
CA ALA A 7 10.70 -16.91 -30.90
C ALA A 7 10.12 -16.31 -29.59
N ALA A 8 8.98 -15.63 -29.63
CA ALA A 8 8.34 -15.02 -28.47
C ALA A 8 7.21 -15.87 -27.85
N ALA A 9 6.75 -16.92 -28.54
CA ALA A 9 5.65 -17.78 -28.07
C ALA A 9 6.10 -18.96 -27.20
N ALA A 10 7.40 -19.26 -27.12
CA ALA A 10 7.92 -20.44 -26.42
C ALA A 10 8.13 -20.24 -24.90
N ALA A 11 8.06 -19.01 -24.38
CA ALA A 11 8.32 -18.73 -22.97
C ALA A 11 7.07 -18.81 -22.06
N SER A 12 5.86 -18.97 -22.63
CA SER A 12 4.60 -19.05 -21.86
C SER A 12 4.05 -20.48 -21.69
N ALA A 13 4.70 -21.49 -22.29
CA ALA A 13 4.18 -22.87 -22.35
C ALA A 13 4.41 -23.70 -21.07
N ASN A 14 5.18 -23.21 -20.08
CA ASN A 14 5.57 -23.98 -18.89
C ASN A 14 4.90 -23.53 -17.58
N LYS A 15 3.81 -22.73 -17.64
CA LYS A 15 2.96 -22.52 -16.46
C LYS A 15 1.71 -23.39 -16.61
N PRO A 16 1.56 -24.49 -15.84
CA PRO A 16 0.34 -25.30 -15.89
C PRO A 16 -0.87 -24.40 -15.61
N ARG A 17 -1.92 -24.53 -16.43
CA ARG A 17 -3.19 -23.83 -16.21
C ARG A 17 -3.72 -24.28 -14.83
N LEU A 18 -3.92 -23.32 -13.94
CA LEU A 18 -4.42 -23.57 -12.58
C LEU A 18 -5.68 -24.44 -12.63
N THR A 19 -5.69 -25.54 -11.85
CA THR A 19 -6.87 -26.38 -11.69
C THR A 19 -8.01 -25.59 -11.04
N GLU A 20 -9.27 -26.03 -11.18
CA GLU A 20 -10.41 -25.35 -10.55
C GLU A 20 -10.26 -25.26 -9.03
N ALA A 21 -9.74 -26.32 -8.40
CA ALA A 21 -9.41 -26.34 -6.98
C ALA A 21 -8.31 -25.31 -6.64
N GLN A 22 -7.25 -25.22 -7.44
CA GLN A 22 -6.19 -24.22 -7.25
C GLN A 22 -6.68 -22.79 -7.44
N LYS A 23 -7.57 -22.53 -8.42
CA LYS A 23 -8.18 -21.22 -8.64
C LYS A 23 -9.03 -20.80 -7.45
N LYS A 24 -9.86 -21.71 -6.92
CA LYS A 24 -10.68 -21.47 -5.73
C LYS A 24 -9.80 -21.13 -4.52
N GLN A 25 -8.72 -21.88 -4.32
CA GLN A 25 -7.77 -21.62 -3.24
C GLN A 25 -7.06 -20.26 -3.41
N ASN A 26 -6.59 -19.95 -4.62
CA ASN A 26 -5.94 -18.66 -4.90
C ASN A 26 -6.90 -17.48 -4.66
N HIS A 27 -8.17 -17.62 -5.05
CA HIS A 27 -9.19 -16.60 -4.80
C HIS A 27 -9.41 -16.34 -3.31
N ILE A 28 -9.44 -17.40 -2.49
CA ILE A 28 -9.58 -17.24 -1.02
C ILE A 28 -8.37 -16.51 -0.44
N ILE A 29 -7.15 -16.91 -0.84
CA ILE A 29 -5.90 -16.29 -0.35
C ILE A 29 -5.81 -14.82 -0.79
N SER A 30 -6.11 -14.53 -2.06
CA SER A 30 -6.03 -13.17 -2.59
C SER A 30 -7.03 -12.24 -1.92
N GLU A 31 -8.26 -12.72 -1.68
CA GLU A 31 -9.29 -11.95 -0.97
C GLU A 31 -8.95 -11.76 0.51
N GLN A 32 -8.40 -12.79 1.18
CA GLN A 32 -7.92 -12.64 2.55
C GLN A 32 -6.84 -11.57 2.65
N LYS A 33 -5.82 -11.64 1.79
CA LYS A 33 -4.75 -10.64 1.72
C LYS A 33 -5.29 -9.24 1.44
N ARG A 34 -6.26 -9.12 0.53
CA ARG A 34 -6.95 -7.85 0.25
C ARG A 34 -7.64 -7.31 1.50
N ARG A 35 -8.40 -8.13 2.22
CA ARG A 35 -9.08 -7.72 3.47
C ARG A 35 -8.11 -7.33 4.57
N GLU A 36 -7.02 -8.05 4.74
CA GLU A 36 -5.96 -7.70 5.69
C GLU A 36 -5.31 -6.35 5.37
N ALA A 37 -5.05 -6.08 4.09
CA ALA A 37 -4.52 -4.79 3.66
C ALA A 37 -5.49 -3.63 3.97
N ILE A 38 -6.79 -3.83 3.72
CA ILE A 38 -7.83 -2.84 4.05
C ILE A 38 -7.86 -2.56 5.55
N ARG A 39 -7.84 -3.61 6.39
CA ARG A 39 -7.83 -3.45 7.86
C ARG A 39 -6.62 -2.67 8.35
N LYS A 40 -5.42 -2.99 7.85
CA LYS A 40 -4.20 -2.23 8.17
C LYS A 40 -4.34 -0.75 7.79
N GLY A 41 -5.03 -0.45 6.69
CA GLY A 41 -5.37 0.91 6.29
C GLY A 41 -6.25 1.62 7.31
N PHE A 42 -7.30 0.96 7.81
CA PHE A 42 -8.18 1.52 8.85
C PHE A 42 -7.47 1.70 10.19
N ASP A 43 -6.63 0.74 10.60
CA ASP A 43 -5.82 0.87 11.81
C ASP A 43 -4.91 2.09 11.73
N ARG A 44 -4.27 2.32 10.57
CA ARG A 44 -3.46 3.53 10.33
C ARG A 44 -4.30 4.81 10.36
N LEU A 45 -5.46 4.84 9.73
CA LEU A 45 -6.35 6.01 9.76
C LEU A 45 -6.76 6.34 11.20
N SER A 46 -7.06 5.33 12.00
CA SER A 46 -7.46 5.48 13.41
C SER A 46 -6.37 6.12 14.29
N GLN A 47 -5.09 5.96 13.91
CA GLN A 47 -3.95 6.58 14.59
C GLN A 47 -3.71 8.04 14.15
N LEU A 48 -4.05 8.38 12.91
CA LEU A 48 -3.87 9.73 12.36
C LEU A 48 -4.99 10.68 12.76
N VAL A 49 -6.22 10.19 12.84
CA VAL A 49 -7.39 11.00 13.15
C VAL A 49 -7.52 11.18 14.66
N PRO A 50 -7.51 12.42 15.17
CA PRO A 50 -7.64 12.67 16.60
C PRO A 50 -8.91 12.04 17.18
N GLY A 51 -8.77 11.36 18.32
CA GLY A 51 -9.88 10.74 19.03
C GLY A 51 -10.33 9.37 18.51
N MET A 52 -9.76 8.87 17.41
CA MET A 52 -10.13 7.56 16.82
C MET A 52 -9.21 6.40 17.19
N GLY A 53 -8.26 6.61 18.12
CA GLY A 53 -7.29 5.59 18.51
C GLY A 53 -7.96 4.29 18.98
N GLY A 54 -7.60 3.16 18.36
CA GLY A 54 -8.18 1.86 18.69
C GLY A 54 -9.56 1.57 18.06
N GLN A 55 -10.13 2.51 17.30
CA GLN A 55 -11.43 2.34 16.62
C GLN A 55 -11.31 1.83 15.17
N GLY A 56 -10.19 1.22 14.78
CA GLY A 56 -9.97 0.68 13.43
C GLY A 56 -11.01 -0.35 12.95
N ARG A 57 -11.85 -0.86 13.86
CA ARG A 57 -12.98 -1.77 13.55
C ARG A 57 -14.31 -1.07 13.30
N SER A 58 -14.41 0.23 13.56
CA SER A 58 -15.62 1.03 13.33
C SER A 58 -15.51 1.82 12.03
N GLU A 59 -15.51 1.11 10.90
CA GLU A 59 -15.21 1.66 9.56
C GLU A 59 -15.97 2.96 9.26
N ALA A 60 -17.29 2.98 9.46
CA ALA A 60 -18.12 4.16 9.20
C ALA A 60 -17.72 5.37 10.06
N MET A 61 -17.47 5.16 11.35
CA MET A 61 -17.05 6.25 12.26
C MET A 61 -15.68 6.79 11.88
N VAL A 62 -14.73 5.91 11.58
CA VAL A 62 -13.37 6.31 11.17
C VAL A 62 -13.42 7.15 9.90
N LEU A 63 -14.19 6.73 8.88
CA LEU A 63 -14.31 7.49 7.64
C LEU A 63 -14.98 8.86 7.86
N SER A 64 -16.08 8.91 8.62
CA SER A 64 -16.76 10.17 8.92
C SER A 64 -15.85 11.14 9.68
N ALA A 65 -15.16 10.66 10.72
CA ALA A 65 -14.21 11.47 11.49
C ALA A 65 -13.02 11.92 10.64
N THR A 66 -12.54 11.06 9.71
CA THR A 66 -11.46 11.41 8.78
C THR A 66 -11.87 12.56 7.87
N VAL A 67 -13.08 12.52 7.30
CA VAL A 67 -13.60 13.60 6.45
C VAL A 67 -13.71 14.91 7.22
N GLU A 68 -14.23 14.86 8.45
CA GLU A 68 -14.34 16.06 9.27
C GLU A 68 -12.97 16.63 9.63
N PHE A 69 -12.02 15.77 9.99
CA PHE A 69 -10.65 16.18 10.26
C PHE A 69 -9.98 16.83 9.04
N MET A 70 -10.18 16.29 7.83
CA MET A 70 -9.64 16.90 6.60
C MET A 70 -10.19 18.32 6.38
N LYS A 71 -11.49 18.55 6.60
CA LYS A 71 -12.08 19.89 6.51
C LYS A 71 -11.43 20.87 7.49
N VAL A 72 -11.20 20.43 8.74
CA VAL A 72 -10.51 21.22 9.75
C VAL A 72 -9.07 21.55 9.31
N GLN A 73 -8.34 20.59 8.73
CA GLN A 73 -6.97 20.84 8.25
C GLN A 73 -6.94 21.84 7.09
N ILE A 74 -7.87 21.76 6.14
CA ILE A 74 -7.98 22.71 5.03
C ILE A 74 -8.24 24.12 5.57
N LYS A 75 -9.22 24.26 6.47
CA LYS A 75 -9.54 25.55 7.10
C LYS A 75 -8.34 26.12 7.86
N ARG A 76 -7.64 25.28 8.62
CA ARG A 76 -6.42 25.68 9.35
C ARG A 76 -5.33 26.17 8.39
N LYS A 77 -5.14 25.52 7.25
CA LYS A 77 -4.18 25.98 6.23
C LYS A 77 -4.57 27.36 5.69
N GLU A 78 -5.85 27.60 5.44
CA GLU A 78 -6.36 28.90 4.99
C GLU A 78 -6.17 30.01 6.04
N GLU A 79 -6.46 29.71 7.31
CA GLU A 79 -6.23 30.63 8.42
C GLU A 79 -4.75 30.99 8.57
N LEU A 80 -3.85 30.01 8.46
CA LEU A 80 -2.40 30.23 8.47
C LEU A 80 -1.94 31.08 7.28
N ARG A 81 -2.49 30.84 6.09
CA ARG A 81 -2.21 31.65 4.90
C ARG A 81 -2.63 33.10 5.11
N LYS A 82 -3.82 33.33 5.68
CA LYS A 82 -4.32 34.67 5.99
C LYS A 82 -3.40 35.39 6.99
N LEU A 83 -3.02 34.72 8.07
CA LEU A 83 -2.08 35.27 9.07
C LEU A 83 -0.71 35.58 8.48
N ALA A 84 -0.23 34.75 7.54
CA ALA A 84 1.02 35.01 6.84
C ALA A 84 0.92 36.26 5.94
N ALA A 85 -0.19 36.41 5.22
CA ALA A 85 -0.45 37.59 4.40
C ALA A 85 -0.55 38.88 5.23
N GLU A 86 -1.20 38.84 6.40
CA GLU A 86 -1.25 39.96 7.35
C GLU A 86 0.15 40.38 7.85
N LYS A 87 1.09 39.43 7.89
CA LYS A 87 2.50 39.66 8.23
C LYS A 87 3.36 40.06 7.02
N GLY A 88 2.75 40.28 5.86
CA GLY A 88 3.43 40.71 4.64
C GLY A 88 4.09 39.59 3.83
N MET A 89 3.83 38.33 4.15
CA MET A 89 4.32 37.18 3.37
C MET A 89 3.45 36.97 2.13
N SER A 90 4.08 36.76 0.98
CA SER A 90 3.36 36.40 -0.25
C SER A 90 2.83 34.96 -0.20
N ASN A 91 1.81 34.67 -1.00
CA ASN A 91 1.28 33.30 -1.09
C ASN A 91 2.33 32.27 -1.53
N ALA A 92 3.26 32.65 -2.42
CA ALA A 92 4.31 31.75 -2.91
C ALA A 92 5.32 31.39 -1.79
N GLU A 93 5.70 32.38 -0.97
CA GLU A 93 6.56 32.16 0.19
C GLU A 93 5.86 31.29 1.23
N PHE A 94 4.57 31.53 1.48
CA PHE A 94 3.77 30.71 2.39
C PHE A 94 3.73 29.24 1.96
N GLU A 95 3.42 28.95 0.69
CA GLU A 95 3.34 27.56 0.22
C GLU A 95 4.71 26.85 0.34
N LYS A 96 5.81 27.53 0.02
CA LYS A 96 7.15 26.97 0.20
C LYS A 96 7.44 26.62 1.67
N VAL A 97 7.20 27.55 2.59
CA VAL A 97 7.41 27.33 4.02
C VAL A 97 6.51 26.21 4.55
N TYR A 98 5.26 26.16 4.10
CA TYR A 98 4.31 25.12 4.49
C TYR A 98 4.75 23.74 3.99
N GLU A 99 5.22 23.62 2.75
CA GLU A 99 5.74 22.38 2.19
C GLU A 99 7.02 21.90 2.89
N ASP A 100 7.96 22.81 3.18
CA ASP A 100 9.21 22.47 3.87
C ASP A 100 8.92 22.00 5.31
N ALA A 101 7.96 22.63 6.00
CA ALA A 101 7.46 22.17 7.29
C ALA A 101 6.77 20.79 7.20
N ALA A 102 5.98 20.54 6.16
CA ALA A 102 5.34 19.24 5.95
C ALA A 102 6.36 18.12 5.68
N LYS A 103 7.41 18.40 4.89
CA LYS A 103 8.49 17.43 4.60
C LYS A 103 9.28 17.09 5.86
N SER A 104 9.70 18.09 6.63
CA SER A 104 10.45 17.88 7.87
C SER A 104 9.65 17.09 8.91
N LEU A 105 8.33 17.29 9.03
CA LEU A 105 7.47 16.49 9.91
C LEU A 105 7.38 15.01 9.47
N ASN A 106 7.39 14.76 8.16
CA ASN A 106 7.38 13.41 7.61
C ASN A 106 8.74 12.71 7.77
N GLU A 107 9.85 13.45 7.63
CA GLU A 107 11.21 12.95 7.89
C GLU A 107 11.45 12.66 9.37
N ALA A 108 10.90 13.49 10.28
CA ALA A 108 10.94 13.26 11.71
C ALA A 108 10.07 12.08 12.18
N GLY A 109 9.32 11.44 11.27
CA GLY A 109 8.42 10.33 11.58
C GLY A 109 7.20 10.73 12.43
N ILE A 110 6.97 12.04 12.59
CA ILE A 110 5.86 12.61 13.36
C ILE A 110 4.60 12.66 12.49
N ALA A 111 4.74 12.98 11.21
CA ALA A 111 3.71 12.68 10.21
C ALA A 111 3.91 11.22 9.79
N GLY A 112 2.94 10.36 10.14
CA GLY A 112 3.08 8.90 10.04
C GLY A 112 3.64 8.39 8.70
N PRO A 113 4.36 7.25 8.70
CA PRO A 113 5.34 6.90 7.67
C PRO A 113 4.74 6.95 6.26
N SER A 114 5.16 7.95 5.48
CA SER A 114 4.96 7.95 4.03
C SER A 114 6.02 7.06 3.41
N SER A 115 5.87 5.74 3.54
CA SER A 115 6.74 4.80 2.84
C SER A 115 5.96 4.04 1.77
N ALA A 116 6.33 4.35 0.53
CA ALA A 116 6.12 3.55 -0.65
C ALA A 116 6.49 2.06 -0.43
N GLY A 117 5.92 1.19 -1.27
CA GLY A 117 6.48 -0.14 -1.48
C GLY A 117 5.59 -1.31 -1.05
N GLY A 118 4.47 -1.49 -1.74
CA GLY A 118 3.94 -2.83 -1.99
C GLY A 118 4.77 -3.55 -3.06
N ALA A 119 6.10 -3.60 -2.92
CA ALA A 119 6.96 -4.39 -3.79
C ALA A 119 6.91 -5.84 -3.31
N GLY A 120 5.92 -6.59 -3.81
CA GLY A 120 5.94 -8.04 -3.72
C GLY A 120 7.01 -8.58 -4.67
N THR A 121 8.24 -8.71 -4.18
CA THR A 121 9.30 -9.50 -4.80
C THR A 121 8.92 -10.98 -4.72
N GLY A 122 8.13 -11.45 -5.69
CA GLY A 122 7.94 -12.87 -5.95
C GLY A 122 9.18 -13.44 -6.62
N GLY A 123 10.22 -13.70 -5.83
CA GLY A 123 11.40 -14.44 -6.28
C GLY A 123 11.00 -15.85 -6.71
N GLY A 124 11.29 -16.19 -7.96
CA GLY A 124 11.35 -17.57 -8.41
C GLY A 124 12.66 -18.20 -7.94
N ALA A 125 12.58 -19.41 -7.42
CA ALA A 125 13.68 -20.37 -7.41
C ALA A 125 13.09 -21.76 -7.67
N ALA A 126 13.63 -22.40 -8.70
CA ALA A 126 13.36 -23.76 -9.14
C ALA A 126 14.36 -24.74 -8.49
N ALA A 127 14.15 -26.03 -8.79
CA ALA A 127 14.92 -27.24 -8.44
C ALA A 127 14.54 -27.87 -7.09
N GLY A 128 14.11 -29.14 -6.98
CA GLY A 128 14.31 -30.30 -7.85
C GLY A 128 15.33 -31.23 -7.20
N GLY A 129 14.89 -32.42 -6.78
CA GLY A 129 15.74 -33.45 -6.18
C GLY A 129 14.93 -34.69 -5.83
N GLU A 130 14.99 -35.68 -6.73
CA GLU A 130 14.48 -37.03 -6.61
C GLU A 130 15.16 -37.78 -5.45
N GLU A 131 14.42 -38.68 -4.78
CA GLU A 131 15.06 -39.85 -4.15
C GLU A 131 14.09 -41.05 -4.25
N GLU A 132 14.29 -41.83 -5.30
CA GLU A 132 13.88 -43.23 -5.38
C GLU A 132 15.06 -44.06 -4.86
N GLY A 133 14.81 -44.93 -3.86
CA GLY A 133 15.85 -45.75 -3.27
C GLY A 133 15.27 -46.84 -2.39
N GLY A 134 14.97 -47.99 -2.99
CA GLY A 134 14.52 -49.19 -2.29
C GLY A 134 15.55 -49.72 -1.28
N GLY A 135 15.04 -50.45 -0.29
CA GLY A 135 15.85 -51.08 0.75
C GLY A 135 15.07 -52.18 1.45
N ASP A 136 15.10 -53.37 0.84
CA ASP A 136 14.83 -54.67 1.44
C ASP A 136 15.73 -54.95 2.68
N LYS A 137 15.28 -55.91 3.51
CA LYS A 137 15.84 -56.46 4.78
C LYS A 137 15.25 -55.78 6.02
N LYS A 138 14.48 -56.47 6.87
CA LYS A 138 14.71 -57.79 7.47
C LYS A 138 13.42 -58.34 8.07
#